data_AF-A0A142YIM1-F1
#
_entry.id   AF-A0A142YIM1-F1
#
_cell.length_a   1.000
_cell.length_b   1.000
_cell.length_c   1.000
_cell.angle_alpha   90.00
_cell.angle_beta   90.00
_cell.angle_gamma   90.00
#
_symmetry.space_group_name_H-M   'P 1'
#
loop_
_entity.id
_entity.type
_entity.pdbx_description
1 polymer ?
#
loop_
_entity_poly.entity_id
_entity_poly.type
_entity_poly.pdbx_seq_one_letter_code
_entity_poly.pdbx_strand_id
1 'polypeptide(L)'
;MGFLRALRGFLTDKSRLNDSEESLERFRSVWGLEPEEEASKSAPGPDASSASEFDRVQWRRKLHHIFEKYPASSGEWPVLMREARALNLDDDWVAAGMREEFTMMIRGLIADRRLSEEEQARLEAARKLIGLDLEQAGDLVRSVVAEAERFFGSDVVIDS
;
A
#
# COMPACT_ATOMS: atom_id res chain seq x y z
N MET A 1 -2.64 -8.34 -18.91
CA MET A 1 -2.67 -7.94 -17.48
C MET A 1 -2.11 -9.08 -16.63
N GLY A 2 -0.81 -9.04 -16.32
CA GLY A 2 -0.13 -10.13 -15.59
C GLY A 2 -0.32 -10.06 -14.06
N PHE A 3 -0.13 -8.89 -13.46
CA PHE A 3 -0.13 -8.73 -12.00
C PHE A 3 -1.49 -9.02 -11.35
N LEU A 4 -2.61 -8.53 -11.92
CA LEU A 4 -3.96 -8.85 -11.44
C LEU A 4 -4.28 -10.35 -11.51
N ARG A 5 -3.73 -11.06 -12.51
CA ARG A 5 -3.91 -12.51 -12.63
C ARG A 5 -3.15 -13.26 -11.54
N ALA A 6 -1.95 -12.79 -11.19
CA ALA A 6 -1.18 -13.34 -10.07
C ALA A 6 -1.91 -13.14 -8.74
N LEU A 7 -2.39 -11.92 -8.46
CA LEU A 7 -3.17 -11.61 -7.26
C LEU A 7 -4.47 -12.43 -7.18
N ARG A 8 -5.23 -12.49 -8.28
CA ARG A 8 -6.45 -13.30 -8.34
C ARG A 8 -6.17 -14.79 -8.15
N GLY A 9 -5.09 -15.30 -8.73
CA GLY A 9 -4.67 -16.69 -8.59
C GLY A 9 -4.41 -17.04 -7.12
N PHE A 10 -3.67 -16.19 -6.41
CA PHE A 10 -3.44 -16.34 -4.97
C PHE A 10 -4.75 -16.34 -4.18
N LEU A 11 -5.64 -15.37 -4.43
CA LEU A 11 -6.92 -15.25 -3.71
C LEU A 11 -7.91 -16.39 -3.99
N THR A 12 -7.78 -17.06 -5.13
CA THR A 12 -8.68 -18.18 -5.48
C THR A 12 -8.21 -19.50 -4.87
N ASP A 13 -6.94 -19.59 -4.46
CA ASP A 13 -6.39 -20.77 -3.81
C ASP A 13 -6.88 -20.88 -2.36
N LYS A 14 -8.07 -21.45 -2.20
CA LYS A 14 -8.75 -21.65 -0.90
C LYS A 14 -7.93 -22.44 0.11
N SER A 15 -6.96 -23.24 -0.34
CA SER A 15 -6.09 -24.00 0.58
C SER A 15 -5.22 -23.09 1.45
N ARG A 16 -4.89 -21.89 0.96
CA ARG A 16 -4.05 -20.88 1.63
C ARG A 16 -4.84 -19.90 2.48
N LEU A 17 -6.15 -19.83 2.24
CA LEU A 17 -7.08 -18.92 2.92
C LEU A 17 -7.94 -19.65 3.95
N ASN A 18 -7.70 -20.93 4.21
CA ASN A 18 -8.43 -21.68 5.23
C ASN A 18 -7.91 -21.44 6.66
N ASP A 19 -6.96 -20.52 6.85
CA ASP A 19 -6.49 -20.14 8.17
C ASP A 19 -7.55 -19.38 8.98
N SER A 20 -7.57 -19.69 10.28
CA SER A 20 -8.47 -19.17 11.32
C SER A 20 -8.56 -17.64 11.30
N GLU A 21 -9.71 -17.11 11.72
CA GLU A 21 -9.96 -15.67 11.84
C GLU A 21 -8.90 -14.96 12.71
N GLU A 22 -8.38 -15.65 13.73
CA GLU A 22 -7.27 -15.19 14.57
C GLU A 22 -5.95 -15.01 13.80
N SER A 23 -5.65 -15.87 12.83
CA SER A 23 -4.45 -15.74 11.98
C SER A 23 -4.57 -14.55 11.03
N LEU A 24 -5.79 -14.20 10.60
CA LEU A 24 -6.05 -12.99 9.79
C LEU A 24 -5.93 -11.71 10.61
N GLU A 25 -6.39 -11.70 11.85
CA GLU A 25 -6.21 -10.54 12.74
C GLU A 25 -4.73 -10.29 13.04
N ARG A 26 -3.98 -11.36 13.33
CA ARG A 26 -2.51 -11.27 13.47
C ARG A 26 -1.84 -10.80 12.19
N PHE A 27 -2.28 -11.29 11.05
CA PHE A 27 -1.78 -10.88 9.74
C PHE A 27 -2.01 -9.39 9.46
N ARG A 28 -3.22 -8.88 9.77
CA ARG A 28 -3.56 -7.46 9.65
C ARG A 28 -2.72 -6.58 10.58
N SER A 29 -2.50 -7.03 11.82
CA SER A 29 -1.67 -6.30 12.80
C SER A 29 -0.19 -6.27 12.38
N VAL A 30 0.36 -7.39 11.90
CA VAL A 30 1.76 -7.47 11.38
C VAL A 30 1.99 -6.53 10.19
N TRP A 31 0.95 -6.27 9.40
CA TRP A 31 1.02 -5.37 8.26
C TRP A 31 0.56 -3.93 8.54
N GLY A 32 0.23 -3.61 9.79
CA GLY A 32 -0.18 -2.26 10.18
C GLY A 32 -1.45 -1.79 9.47
N LEU A 33 -2.38 -2.71 9.19
CA LEU A 33 -3.68 -2.41 8.58
C LEU A 33 -4.74 -1.97 9.60
N GLU A 34 -4.35 -1.78 10.87
CA GLU A 34 -5.22 -1.27 11.92
C GLU A 34 -5.43 0.25 11.74
N PRO A 35 -6.64 0.78 11.99
CA PRO A 35 -6.90 2.20 11.87
C PRO A 35 -6.08 2.97 12.92
N GLU A 36 -5.07 3.73 12.49
CA GLU A 36 -4.30 4.59 13.39
C GLU A 36 -5.21 5.63 14.06
N GLU A 37 -5.29 5.60 15.40
CA GLU A 37 -5.90 6.66 16.19
C GLU A 37 -5.01 7.93 16.12
N GLU A 38 -5.53 8.93 15.40
CA GLU A 38 -5.14 10.34 15.28
C GLU A 38 -4.11 10.88 16.30
N ALA A 39 -2.83 10.91 15.92
CA ALA A 39 -1.79 11.67 16.62
C ALA A 39 -1.61 13.09 16.05
N SER A 40 -2.34 14.01 16.69
CA SER A 40 -2.18 15.47 16.90
C SER A 40 -1.30 16.33 15.99
N LYS A 41 -1.89 17.49 15.67
CA LYS A 41 -1.36 18.65 14.92
C LYS A 41 -0.35 19.45 15.74
N SER A 42 0.74 19.89 15.11
CA SER A 42 1.43 21.16 15.42
C SER A 42 2.40 21.51 14.29
N ALA A 43 2.31 22.73 13.77
CA ALA A 43 3.19 23.26 12.74
C ALA A 43 4.14 24.32 13.34
N PRO A 44 5.39 24.43 12.84
CA PRO A 44 6.09 25.71 12.83
C PRO A 44 6.63 26.08 11.44
N GLY A 45 6.85 27.39 11.27
CA GLY A 45 7.11 28.09 10.02
C GLY A 45 8.56 28.04 9.49
N PRO A 46 8.90 28.96 8.58
CA PRO A 46 9.84 28.71 7.49
C PRO A 46 11.30 29.00 7.88
N ASP A 47 12.21 28.05 7.65
CA ASP A 47 13.55 28.36 7.11
C ASP A 47 14.34 27.15 6.56
N ALA A 48 14.90 27.38 5.37
CA ALA A 48 16.11 26.85 4.71
C ALA A 48 16.31 25.36 4.31
N SER A 49 16.09 25.14 3.00
CA SER A 49 16.79 24.25 2.04
C SER A 49 16.71 22.73 2.12
N SER A 50 16.05 22.15 3.12
CA SER A 50 15.67 20.73 3.09
C SER A 50 14.38 20.54 3.85
N ALA A 51 13.46 19.75 3.29
CA ALA A 51 12.22 19.40 3.98
C ALA A 51 12.53 18.87 5.38
N SER A 52 11.89 19.45 6.39
CA SER A 52 12.00 18.95 7.75
C SER A 52 11.41 17.53 7.84
N GLU A 53 11.77 16.78 8.87
CA GLU A 53 11.14 15.48 9.14
C GLU A 53 9.62 15.62 9.27
N PHE A 54 9.16 16.74 9.84
CA PHE A 54 7.74 17.07 9.92
C PHE A 54 7.10 17.18 8.54
N ASP A 55 7.72 17.89 7.60
CA ASP A 55 7.20 18.05 6.23
C ASP A 55 7.11 16.70 5.51
N ARG A 56 8.11 15.84 5.68
CA ARG A 56 8.11 14.48 5.13
C ARG A 56 6.97 13.64 5.68
N VAL A 57 6.73 13.70 6.99
CA VAL A 57 5.61 13.00 7.64
C VAL A 57 4.26 13.52 7.15
N GLN A 58 4.08 14.85 7.07
CA GLN A 58 2.84 15.43 6.54
C GLN A 58 2.61 15.02 5.07
N TRP A 59 3.67 15.00 4.26
CA TRP A 59 3.57 14.55 2.88
C TRP A 59 3.17 13.08 2.78
N ARG A 60 3.77 12.18 3.58
CA ARG A 60 3.40 10.75 3.62
C ARG A 60 1.94 10.56 4.07
N ARG A 61 1.47 11.31 5.07
CA ARG A 61 0.08 11.28 5.53
C ARG A 61 -0.90 11.68 4.41
N LYS A 62 -0.59 12.76 3.68
CA LYS A 62 -1.41 13.16 2.53
C LYS A 62 -1.38 12.13 1.41
N LEU A 63 -0.23 11.53 1.13
CA LEU A 63 -0.12 10.44 0.15
C LEU A 63 -1.00 9.25 0.54
N HIS A 64 -0.93 8.82 1.80
CA HIS A 64 -1.78 7.76 2.33
C HIS A 64 -3.26 8.08 2.17
N HIS A 65 -3.67 9.30 2.54
CA HIS A 65 -5.05 9.76 2.39
C HIS A 65 -5.55 9.70 0.94
N ILE A 66 -4.71 10.10 -0.01
CA ILE A 66 -5.05 10.02 -1.43
C ILE A 66 -5.28 8.57 -1.81
N PHE A 67 -4.41 7.65 -1.42
CA PHE A 67 -4.53 6.22 -1.73
C PHE A 67 -5.77 5.59 -1.07
N GLU A 68 -6.08 5.95 0.16
CA GLU A 68 -7.24 5.48 0.93
C GLU A 68 -8.57 5.86 0.24
N LYS A 69 -8.67 7.08 -0.28
CA LYS A 69 -9.90 7.62 -0.91
C LYS A 69 -9.91 7.55 -2.44
N TYR A 70 -8.89 6.95 -3.04
CA TYR A 70 -8.78 6.87 -4.49
C TYR A 70 -9.92 6.02 -5.09
N PRO A 71 -10.60 6.45 -6.18
CA PRO A 71 -10.25 7.57 -7.09
C PRO A 71 -10.86 8.94 -6.74
N ALA A 72 -11.67 9.05 -5.68
CA ALA A 72 -12.37 10.29 -5.33
C ALA A 72 -11.40 11.45 -4.99
N SER A 73 -10.23 11.13 -4.44
CA SER A 73 -9.13 12.04 -4.10
C SER A 73 -8.20 12.41 -5.26
N SER A 74 -8.47 11.96 -6.49
CA SER A 74 -7.56 12.15 -7.64
C SER A 74 -7.21 13.62 -7.93
N GLY A 75 -8.10 14.56 -7.61
CA GLY A 75 -7.85 16.00 -7.74
C GLY A 75 -6.78 16.56 -6.79
N GLU A 76 -6.45 15.85 -5.72
CA GLU A 76 -5.44 16.26 -4.73
C GLU A 76 -4.01 15.86 -5.17
N TRP A 77 -3.89 14.93 -6.12
CA TRP A 77 -2.60 14.43 -6.60
C TRP A 77 -1.67 15.52 -7.16
N PRO A 78 -2.12 16.44 -8.04
CA PRO A 78 -1.26 17.50 -8.54
C PRO A 78 -0.80 18.47 -7.45
N VAL A 79 -1.60 18.63 -6.39
CA VAL A 79 -1.26 19.47 -5.23
C VAL A 79 -0.14 18.79 -4.43
N LEU A 80 -0.30 17.52 -4.09
CA LEU A 80 0.71 16.73 -3.38
C LEU A 80 2.07 16.72 -4.11
N MET A 81 2.04 16.55 -5.44
CA MET A 81 3.27 16.57 -6.25
C MET A 81 3.91 17.96 -6.34
N ARG A 82 3.11 19.03 -6.32
CA ARG A 82 3.62 20.40 -6.24
C ARG A 82 4.28 20.66 -4.88
N GLU A 83 3.69 20.15 -3.81
CA GLU A 83 4.27 20.24 -2.46
C GLU A 83 5.62 19.52 -2.39
N ALA A 84 5.73 18.29 -2.93
CA ALA A 84 7.00 17.56 -2.97
C ALA A 84 8.12 18.39 -3.63
N ARG A 85 7.81 19.01 -4.77
CA ARG A 85 8.75 19.88 -5.50
C ARG A 85 9.08 21.15 -4.73
N ALA A 86 8.10 21.79 -4.10
CA ALA A 86 8.29 23.00 -3.31
C ALA A 86 9.17 22.74 -2.08
N LEU A 87 9.03 21.55 -1.48
CA LEU A 87 9.82 21.09 -0.34
C LEU A 87 11.20 20.52 -0.73
N ASN A 88 11.49 20.42 -2.04
CA ASN A 88 12.69 19.79 -2.58
C ASN A 88 12.90 18.37 -2.01
N LEU A 89 11.82 17.59 -1.95
CA LEU A 89 11.89 16.19 -1.56
C LEU A 89 12.65 15.40 -2.62
N ASP A 90 13.44 14.44 -2.15
CA ASP A 90 14.19 13.53 -3.02
C ASP A 90 13.22 12.67 -3.86
N ASP A 91 13.47 12.62 -5.16
CA ASP A 91 12.57 11.93 -6.12
C ASP A 91 12.54 10.42 -5.86
N ASP A 92 13.66 9.81 -5.46
CA ASP A 92 13.72 8.39 -5.12
C ASP A 92 12.95 8.08 -3.84
N TRP A 93 13.01 8.95 -2.84
CA TRP A 93 12.23 8.87 -1.61
C TRP A 93 10.72 9.02 -1.90
N VAL A 94 10.34 9.97 -2.74
CA VAL A 94 8.94 10.17 -3.18
C VAL A 94 8.43 8.93 -3.92
N ALA A 95 9.22 8.40 -4.86
CA ALA A 95 8.89 7.19 -5.60
C ALA A 95 8.84 5.94 -4.71
N ALA A 96 9.68 5.87 -3.66
CA ALA A 96 9.61 4.81 -2.67
C ALA A 96 8.31 4.88 -1.86
N GLY A 97 7.91 6.07 -1.39
CA GLY A 97 6.64 6.26 -0.67
C GLY A 97 5.42 5.87 -1.51
N MET A 98 5.43 6.21 -2.81
CA MET A 98 4.36 5.80 -3.74
C MET A 98 4.27 4.29 -3.91
N ARG A 99 5.42 3.61 -4.06
CA ARG A 99 5.49 2.14 -4.14
C ARG A 99 5.02 1.49 -2.86
N GLU A 100 5.33 2.08 -1.70
CA GLU A 100 4.89 1.60 -0.40
C GLU A 100 3.35 1.67 -0.25
N GLU A 101 2.71 2.79 -0.59
CA GLU A 101 1.24 2.86 -0.54
C GLU A 101 0.57 1.88 -1.50
N PHE A 102 1.12 1.70 -2.70
CA PHE A 102 0.61 0.71 -3.65
C PHE A 102 0.76 -0.72 -3.09
N THR A 103 1.85 -1.00 -2.38
CA THR A 103 2.09 -2.28 -1.70
C THR A 103 1.07 -2.49 -0.58
N MET A 104 0.77 -1.46 0.23
CA MET A 104 -0.24 -1.53 1.28
C MET A 104 -1.65 -1.80 0.72
N MET A 105 -2.01 -1.23 -0.44
CA MET A 105 -3.26 -1.58 -1.11
C MET A 105 -3.32 -3.08 -1.47
N ILE A 106 -2.24 -3.67 -2.00
CA ILE A 106 -2.19 -5.10 -2.32
C ILE A 106 -2.35 -5.94 -1.05
N ARG A 107 -1.66 -5.54 0.02
CA ARG A 107 -1.75 -6.20 1.34
C ARG A 107 -3.18 -6.20 1.88
N GLY A 108 -3.88 -5.07 1.81
CA GLY A 108 -5.28 -4.95 2.22
C GLY A 108 -6.20 -5.91 1.44
N LEU A 109 -6.06 -5.97 0.12
CA LEU A 109 -6.85 -6.88 -0.73
C LEU A 109 -6.63 -8.36 -0.39
N ILE A 110 -5.39 -8.72 -0.01
CA ILE A 110 -5.06 -10.06 0.47
C ILE A 110 -5.70 -10.34 1.82
N ALA A 111 -5.57 -9.40 2.78
CA ALA A 111 -6.14 -9.53 4.11
C ALA A 111 -7.68 -9.64 4.08
N ASP A 112 -8.34 -8.88 3.21
CA ASP A 112 -9.79 -8.89 3.02
C ASP A 112 -10.28 -10.06 2.15
N ARG A 113 -9.35 -10.82 1.56
CA ARG A 113 -9.62 -11.94 0.66
C ARG A 113 -10.55 -11.56 -0.50
N ARG A 114 -10.44 -10.32 -0.98
CA ARG A 114 -11.41 -9.73 -1.90
C ARG A 114 -10.73 -9.01 -3.05
N LEU A 115 -11.22 -9.29 -4.26
CA LEU A 115 -10.77 -8.65 -5.49
C LEU A 115 -11.91 -8.57 -6.52
N SER A 116 -12.96 -7.84 -6.15
CA SER A 116 -14.04 -7.38 -7.02
C SER A 116 -13.53 -6.55 -8.20
N GLU A 117 -14.38 -6.34 -9.21
CA GLU A 117 -14.02 -5.53 -10.38
C GLU A 117 -13.68 -4.08 -10.00
N GLU A 118 -14.36 -3.54 -8.98
CA GLU A 118 -14.10 -2.21 -8.45
C GLU A 118 -12.71 -2.10 -7.82
N GLU A 119 -12.32 -3.08 -7.00
CA GLU A 119 -10.98 -3.14 -6.40
C GLU A 119 -9.88 -3.30 -7.45
N GLN A 120 -10.14 -4.10 -8.49
CA GLN A 120 -9.20 -4.23 -9.62
C GLN A 120 -9.05 -2.93 -10.38
N ALA A 121 -10.15 -2.23 -10.65
CA ALA A 121 -10.14 -0.93 -11.32
C ALA A 121 -9.40 0.12 -10.47
N ARG A 122 -9.65 0.13 -9.15
CA ARG A 122 -8.97 1.01 -8.19
C ARG A 122 -7.46 0.74 -8.18
N LEU A 123 -7.04 -0.52 -8.08
CA LEU A 123 -5.63 -0.90 -8.07
C LEU A 123 -4.94 -0.54 -9.41
N GLU A 124 -5.58 -0.81 -10.53
CA GLU A 124 -5.06 -0.46 -11.86
C GLU A 124 -4.95 1.06 -12.07
N ALA A 125 -5.91 1.83 -11.54
CA ALA A 125 -5.88 3.28 -11.63
C ALA A 125 -4.82 3.88 -10.69
N ALA A 126 -4.62 3.33 -9.49
CA ALA A 126 -3.51 3.69 -8.60
C ALA A 126 -2.14 3.40 -9.24
N ARG A 127 -1.97 2.23 -9.88
CA ARG A 127 -0.74 1.89 -10.64
C ARG A 127 -0.41 2.96 -11.69
N LYS A 128 -1.41 3.37 -12.46
CA LYS A 128 -1.26 4.40 -13.50
C LYS A 128 -0.95 5.77 -12.91
N LEU A 129 -1.57 6.13 -11.78
CA LEU A 129 -1.34 7.40 -11.10
C LEU A 129 0.14 7.61 -10.75
N ILE A 130 0.79 6.57 -10.25
CA ILE A 130 2.20 6.60 -9.84
C ILE A 130 3.18 6.20 -10.94
N GLY A 131 2.69 5.90 -12.15
CA GLY A 131 3.52 5.59 -13.29
C GLY A 131 4.25 4.24 -13.24
N LEU A 132 3.82 3.30 -12.40
CA LEU A 132 4.40 1.94 -12.39
C LEU A 132 4.04 1.22 -13.68
N ASP A 133 5.02 0.59 -14.33
CA ASP A 133 4.73 -0.29 -15.45
C ASP A 133 4.12 -1.64 -14.99
N LEU A 134 3.77 -2.50 -15.95
CA LEU A 134 3.15 -3.79 -15.65
C LEU A 134 4.12 -4.80 -15.04
N GLU A 135 5.41 -4.68 -15.33
CA GLU A 135 6.46 -5.56 -14.83
C GLU A 135 6.73 -5.26 -13.35
N GLN A 136 6.97 -3.99 -13.03
CA GLN A 136 7.16 -3.47 -11.68
C GLN A 136 5.95 -3.76 -10.78
N ALA A 137 4.72 -3.53 -11.28
CA ALA A 137 3.52 -3.89 -10.54
C ALA A 137 3.41 -5.42 -10.32
N GLY A 138 3.87 -6.20 -11.30
CA GLY A 138 3.96 -7.66 -11.20
C GLY A 138 4.95 -8.12 -10.13
N ASP A 139 6.12 -7.48 -10.04
CA ASP A 139 7.12 -7.77 -9.02
C ASP A 139 6.60 -7.46 -7.62
N LEU A 140 5.96 -6.31 -7.43
CA LEU A 140 5.36 -5.94 -6.14
C LEU A 140 4.30 -6.95 -5.71
N VAL A 141 3.37 -7.34 -6.61
CA VAL A 141 2.38 -8.38 -6.29
C VAL A 141 3.04 -9.70 -5.93
N ARG A 142 4.05 -10.15 -6.69
CA ARG A 142 4.77 -11.40 -6.39
C ARG A 142 5.47 -11.34 -5.04
N SER A 143 6.10 -10.20 -4.69
CA SER A 143 6.73 -10.01 -3.39
C SER A 143 5.72 -10.13 -2.25
N VAL A 144 4.62 -9.39 -2.33
CA VAL A 144 3.58 -9.41 -1.29
C VAL A 144 2.93 -10.78 -1.18
N VAL A 145 2.67 -11.46 -2.31
CA VAL A 145 2.16 -12.83 -2.32
C VAL A 145 3.14 -13.78 -1.65
N ALA A 146 4.44 -13.70 -1.94
CA ALA A 146 5.45 -14.53 -1.29
C ALA A 146 5.57 -14.27 0.22
N GLU A 147 5.40 -13.01 0.66
CA GLU A 147 5.31 -12.65 2.07
C GLU A 147 4.09 -13.30 2.73
N ALA A 148 2.91 -13.21 2.09
CA ALA A 148 1.69 -13.84 2.57
C ALA A 148 1.81 -15.38 2.61
N GLU A 149 2.38 -15.99 1.56
CA GLU A 149 2.64 -17.43 1.50
C GLU A 149 3.53 -17.91 2.64
N ARG A 150 4.56 -17.14 3.02
CA ARG A 150 5.42 -17.49 4.17
C ARG A 150 4.66 -17.37 5.48
N PHE A 151 3.80 -16.37 5.62
CA PHE A 151 3.02 -16.17 6.83
C PHE A 151 2.02 -17.32 7.05
N PHE A 152 1.18 -17.62 6.05
CA PHE A 152 0.17 -18.68 6.15
C PHE A 152 0.77 -20.09 5.99
N GLY A 153 1.89 -20.24 5.26
CA GLY A 153 2.57 -21.53 5.06
C GLY A 153 3.39 -22.00 6.26
N SER A 154 3.64 -21.14 7.25
CA SER A 154 4.40 -21.49 8.46
C SER A 154 3.56 -22.23 9.51
N ASP A 155 2.24 -22.39 9.30
CA ASP A 155 1.33 -23.11 10.22
C ASP A 155 1.11 -24.60 9.85
N VAL A 156 1.76 -25.12 8.80
CA VAL A 156 1.75 -26.58 8.50
C VAL A 156 2.98 -27.26 9.10
N VAL A 157 3.12 -27.21 10.42
CA VAL A 157 3.86 -28.25 11.15
C VAL A 157 2.83 -29.24 11.67
N ILE A 158 2.53 -30.24 10.84
CA ILE A 158 1.93 -31.49 11.30
C ILE A 158 3.05 -32.21 12.07
N ASP A 159 3.22 -31.86 13.35
CA ASP A 159 4.01 -32.70 14.26
C ASP A 159 3.12 -33.89 14.65
N SER A 160 3.66 -35.09 14.44
CA SER A 160 2.97 -36.39 14.52
C SER A 160 3.10 -37.01 15.91
#